data_AF-A0A150AE66-F1
#
_entry.id   AF-A0A150AE66-F1
#
_cell.length_a   1.000
_cell.length_b   1.000
_cell.length_c   1.000
_cell.angle_alpha   90.00
_cell.angle_beta   90.00
_cell.angle_gamma   90.00
#
_symmetry.space_group_name_H-M   'P 1'
#
loop_
_entity.id
_entity.type
_entity.pdbx_description
1 polymer ?
#
loop_
_entity_poly.entity_id
_entity_poly.type
_entity_poly.pdbx_seq_one_letter_code
_entity_poly.pdbx_strand_id
1 'polypeptide(L)'
;MKTLKYFFAFIFVALVSLNTTFATNTDNEDEITKLRASVENADNWSTYADAAERCIELKTNLSEAYVWLETAIQMAPNARNYELKGDYLKLNGAKDMAVEAYRQAILKGLNDDTFDIQNVQKKLLKLTR
;
A
#
# COMPACT_ATOMS: atom_id res chain seq x y z
N MET A 1 -22.16 -56.06 30.53
CA MET A 1 -23.34 -55.56 29.77
C MET A 1 -23.66 -54.14 30.23
N LYS A 2 -24.15 -53.30 29.31
CA LYS A 2 -24.40 -51.84 29.40
C LYS A 2 -23.26 -50.96 28.86
N THR A 3 -23.03 -51.18 27.58
CA THR A 3 -22.57 -50.18 26.62
C THR A 3 -23.60 -49.06 26.46
N LEU A 4 -23.10 -47.95 25.92
CA LEU A 4 -23.79 -47.05 25.01
C LEU A 4 -24.63 -45.94 25.66
N LYS A 5 -24.41 -44.71 25.15
CA LYS A 5 -25.01 -43.39 25.43
C LYS A 5 -24.01 -42.50 26.19
N TYR A 6 -23.27 -41.55 25.60
CA TYR A 6 -23.48 -40.65 24.47
C TYR A 6 -22.07 -40.23 23.99
N PHE A 7 -21.60 -40.41 22.74
CA PHE A 7 -21.94 -39.70 21.51
C PHE A 7 -21.98 -38.18 21.65
N PHE A 8 -21.00 -37.48 21.04
CA PHE A 8 -21.00 -36.13 20.45
C PHE A 8 -19.57 -35.56 20.59
N ALA A 9 -18.84 -35.11 19.57
CA ALA A 9 -18.88 -35.26 18.12
C ALA A 9 -17.48 -34.78 17.68
N PHE A 10 -16.68 -35.65 17.08
CA PHE A 10 -15.43 -35.28 16.43
C PHE A 10 -15.81 -34.64 15.09
N ILE A 11 -15.93 -33.30 15.04
CA ILE A 11 -16.18 -32.61 13.78
C ILE A 11 -14.85 -32.44 13.04
N PHE A 12 -14.77 -33.24 11.99
CA PHE A 12 -13.79 -33.26 10.92
C PHE A 12 -13.79 -31.89 10.21
N VAL A 13 -12.81 -31.03 10.51
CA VAL A 13 -12.55 -29.85 9.68
C VAL A 13 -11.68 -30.31 8.53
N ALA A 14 -12.32 -30.61 7.40
CA ALA A 14 -11.65 -30.76 6.13
C ALA A 14 -10.94 -29.44 5.81
N LEU A 15 -9.61 -29.46 5.85
CA LEU A 15 -8.76 -28.44 5.24
C LEU A 15 -9.04 -28.44 3.74
N VAL A 16 -9.93 -27.55 3.30
CA VAL A 16 -10.00 -27.15 1.90
C VAL A 16 -8.74 -26.33 1.64
N SER A 17 -7.72 -26.98 1.09
CA SER A 17 -6.59 -26.31 0.45
C SER A 17 -7.12 -25.56 -0.77
N LEU A 18 -7.55 -24.32 -0.55
CA LEU A 18 -7.81 -23.38 -1.63
C LEU A 18 -6.46 -23.05 -2.27
N ASN A 19 -6.13 -23.72 -3.37
CA ASN A 19 -5.11 -23.26 -4.30
C ASN A 19 -5.66 -22.02 -5.01
N THR A 20 -5.59 -20.86 -4.34
CA THR A 20 -5.84 -19.59 -5.02
C THR A 20 -4.64 -19.29 -5.91
N THR A 21 -4.72 -19.69 -7.17
CA THR A 21 -3.80 -19.21 -8.20
C THR A 21 -4.08 -17.72 -8.40
N PHE A 22 -3.31 -16.87 -7.74
CA PHE A 22 -3.29 -15.44 -8.05
C PHE A 22 -2.76 -15.28 -9.47
N ALA A 23 -3.49 -14.53 -10.30
CA ALA A 23 -3.01 -14.14 -11.62
C ALA A 23 -1.74 -13.31 -11.45
N THR A 24 -0.58 -13.90 -11.75
CA THR A 24 0.69 -13.19 -11.83
C THR A 24 0.66 -12.32 -13.08
N ASN A 25 0.59 -11.00 -12.91
CA ASN A 25 0.85 -10.04 -13.99
C ASN A 25 2.33 -10.11 -14.34
N THR A 26 2.71 -11.06 -15.21
CA THR A 26 4.08 -11.30 -15.65
C THR A 26 4.68 -10.15 -16.44
N ASP A 27 3.86 -9.21 -16.91
CA ASP A 27 4.28 -8.15 -17.83
C ASP A 27 5.18 -7.10 -17.17
N ASN A 28 5.19 -7.00 -15.83
CA ASN A 28 5.94 -5.98 -15.10
C ASN A 28 7.13 -6.51 -14.27
N GLU A 29 7.41 -7.82 -14.24
CA GLU A 29 8.40 -8.39 -13.31
C GLU A 29 9.82 -7.84 -13.55
N ASP A 30 10.19 -7.61 -14.81
CA ASP A 30 11.48 -6.99 -15.18
C ASP A 30 11.59 -5.55 -14.66
N GLU A 31 10.48 -4.81 -14.65
CA GLU A 31 10.43 -3.46 -14.13
C GLU A 31 10.54 -3.46 -12.60
N ILE A 32 9.79 -4.32 -11.91
CA ILE A 32 9.85 -4.45 -10.46
C ILE A 32 11.25 -4.87 -9.98
N THR A 33 11.92 -5.74 -10.72
CA THR A 33 13.31 -6.13 -10.42
C THR A 33 14.25 -4.92 -10.48
N LYS A 34 14.07 -4.02 -11.45
CA LYS A 34 14.86 -2.78 -11.54
C LYS A 34 14.55 -1.82 -10.39
N LEU A 35 13.29 -1.73 -9.96
CA LEU A 35 12.91 -0.92 -8.80
C LEU A 35 13.53 -1.47 -7.51
N ARG A 36 13.54 -2.79 -7.31
CA ARG A 36 14.23 -3.43 -6.16
C ARG A 36 15.73 -3.12 -6.17
N ALA A 37 16.36 -3.18 -7.34
CA ALA A 37 17.78 -2.85 -7.48
C ALA A 37 18.06 -1.36 -7.21
N SER A 38 17.16 -0.45 -7.58
CA SER A 38 17.37 0.99 -7.33
C SER A 38 17.31 1.33 -5.84
N VAL A 39 16.48 0.64 -5.06
CA VAL A 39 16.33 0.90 -3.62
C VAL A 39 17.37 0.19 -2.74
N GLU A 40 18.05 -0.87 -3.22
CA GLU A 40 18.95 -1.71 -2.41
C GLU A 40 20.02 -0.92 -1.64
N ASN A 41 20.55 0.13 -2.26
CA ASN A 41 21.57 1.01 -1.67
C ASN A 41 21.18 2.49 -1.75
N ALA A 42 19.89 2.78 -1.86
CA ALA A 42 19.41 4.15 -1.95
C ALA A 42 19.66 4.90 -0.63
N ASP A 43 20.31 6.06 -0.73
CA ASP A 43 20.62 6.96 0.39
C ASP A 43 19.67 8.15 0.50
N ASN A 44 18.75 8.29 -0.46
CA ASN A 44 17.79 9.37 -0.55
C ASN A 44 16.35 8.83 -0.54
N TRP A 45 15.46 9.58 0.09
CA TRP A 45 14.04 9.22 0.22
C TRP A 45 13.34 9.17 -1.15
N SER A 46 13.79 9.96 -2.13
CA SER A 46 13.15 10.08 -3.45
C SER A 46 13.20 8.77 -4.23
N THR A 47 14.31 8.03 -4.19
CA THR A 47 14.41 6.74 -4.88
C THR A 47 13.38 5.73 -4.35
N TYR A 48 13.15 5.70 -3.04
CA TYR A 48 12.11 4.87 -2.44
C TYR A 48 10.70 5.35 -2.83
N ALA A 49 10.46 6.66 -2.80
CA ALA A 49 9.18 7.25 -3.19
C ALA A 49 8.84 6.97 -4.66
N ASP A 50 9.81 7.10 -5.56
CA ASP A 50 9.66 6.83 -7.00
C ASP A 50 9.36 5.35 -7.26
N ALA A 51 10.04 4.44 -6.56
CA ALA A 51 9.78 3.01 -6.65
C ALA A 51 8.37 2.66 -6.15
N ALA A 52 7.94 3.26 -5.03
CA ALA A 52 6.59 3.08 -4.50
C ALA A 52 5.52 3.63 -5.46
N GLU A 53 5.71 4.84 -5.97
CA GLU A 53 4.83 5.48 -6.95
C GLU A 53 4.64 4.58 -8.17
N ARG A 54 5.74 4.03 -8.70
CA ARG A 54 5.65 3.17 -9.87
C ARG A 54 4.83 1.90 -9.63
N CYS A 55 4.99 1.26 -8.47
CA CYS A 55 4.14 0.12 -8.08
C CYS A 55 2.66 0.51 -7.93
N ILE A 56 2.37 1.70 -7.40
CA ILE A 56 1.01 2.24 -7.26
C ILE A 56 0.37 2.47 -8.63
N GLU A 57 1.10 3.09 -9.57
CA GLU A 57 0.64 3.33 -10.95
C GLU A 57 0.32 2.03 -11.68
N LEU A 58 1.22 1.05 -11.58
CA LEU A 58 1.07 -0.27 -12.18
C LEU A 58 0.06 -1.15 -11.46
N LYS A 59 -0.38 -0.76 -10.26
CA LYS A 59 -1.24 -1.54 -9.36
C LYS A 59 -0.71 -2.95 -9.11
N THR A 60 0.61 -3.08 -8.99
CA THR A 60 1.31 -4.34 -8.72
C THR A 60 2.28 -4.14 -7.56
N ASN A 61 2.69 -5.23 -6.91
CA ASN A 61 3.69 -5.21 -5.83
C ASN A 61 3.38 -4.19 -4.71
N LEU A 62 2.09 -4.02 -4.40
CA LEU A 62 1.61 -3.03 -3.44
C LEU A 62 2.14 -3.27 -2.02
N SER A 63 2.49 -4.51 -1.66
CA SER A 63 3.15 -4.77 -0.37
C SER A 63 4.54 -4.15 -0.30
N GLU A 64 5.32 -4.22 -1.39
CA GLU A 64 6.65 -3.59 -1.46
C GLU A 64 6.53 -2.06 -1.56
N ALA A 65 5.56 -1.57 -2.33
CA ALA A 65 5.25 -0.14 -2.42
C ALA A 65 5.02 0.47 -1.04
N TYR A 66 4.29 -0.22 -0.17
CA TYR A 66 4.06 0.23 1.21
C TYR A 66 5.36 0.34 2.00
N VAL A 67 6.22 -0.70 1.94
CA VAL A 67 7.49 -0.71 2.66
C VAL A 67 8.38 0.45 2.20
N TRP A 68 8.54 0.64 0.89
CA TRP A 68 9.35 1.74 0.35
C TRP A 68 8.78 3.10 0.72
N LEU A 69 7.46 3.24 0.71
CA LEU A 69 6.80 4.48 1.08
C LEU A 69 6.97 4.83 2.56
N GLU A 70 6.85 3.85 3.46
CA GLU A 70 7.14 4.07 4.88
C GLU A 70 8.62 4.43 5.09
N THR A 71 9.56 3.79 4.38
CA THR A 71 10.98 4.15 4.40
C THR A 71 11.19 5.60 3.93
N ALA A 72 10.57 6.00 2.81
CA ALA A 72 10.65 7.36 2.29
C ALA A 72 10.11 8.39 3.30
N ILE A 73 8.98 8.11 3.96
CA ILE A 73 8.40 8.97 5.00
C ILE A 73 9.30 9.05 6.23
N GLN A 74 9.91 7.94 6.65
CA GLN A 74 10.84 7.91 7.78
C GLN A 74 12.09 8.75 7.50
N MET A 75 12.65 8.67 6.29
CA MET A 75 13.79 9.47 5.86
C MET A 75 13.44 10.96 5.68
N ALA A 76 12.27 11.24 5.11
CA ALA A 76 11.79 12.59 4.87
C ALA A 76 10.25 12.67 4.93
N PRO A 77 9.68 13.13 6.05
CA PRO A 77 8.23 13.27 6.20
C PRO A 77 7.71 14.53 5.49
N ASN A 78 7.66 14.50 4.17
CA ASN A 78 7.32 15.62 3.29
C ASN A 78 5.95 15.44 2.59
N ALA A 79 5.50 16.48 1.90
CA ALA A 79 4.19 16.54 1.28
C ALA A 79 3.97 15.44 0.21
N ARG A 80 4.93 15.25 -0.69
CA ARG A 80 4.89 14.23 -1.74
C ARG A 80 4.74 12.82 -1.17
N ASN A 81 5.52 12.47 -0.16
CA ASN A 81 5.50 11.12 0.42
C ASN A 81 4.15 10.82 1.09
N TYR A 82 3.54 11.81 1.77
CA TYR A 82 2.20 11.65 2.32
C TYR A 82 1.10 11.62 1.24
N GLU A 83 1.27 12.33 0.12
CA GLU A 83 0.33 12.26 -1.00
C GLU A 83 0.32 10.86 -1.62
N LEU A 84 1.50 10.30 -1.89
CA LEU A 84 1.67 8.94 -2.37
C LEU A 84 1.06 7.92 -1.40
N LYS A 85 1.18 8.14 -0.08
CA LYS A 85 0.54 7.28 0.94
C LYS A 85 -0.98 7.37 0.86
N GLY A 86 -1.54 8.55 0.62
CA GLY A 86 -2.96 8.70 0.36
C GLY A 86 -3.40 7.95 -0.90
N ASP A 87 -2.64 8.04 -1.99
CA ASP A 87 -2.94 7.33 -3.24
C ASP A 87 -2.88 5.80 -3.07
N TYR A 88 -1.86 5.30 -2.36
CA TYR A 88 -1.72 3.90 -1.98
C TYR A 88 -2.92 3.40 -1.15
N LEU A 89 -3.28 4.11 -0.08
CA LEU A 89 -4.34 3.71 0.83
C LEU A 89 -5.70 3.75 0.13
N LYS A 90 -5.93 4.76 -0.72
CA LYS A 90 -7.11 4.84 -1.58
C LYS A 90 -7.21 3.64 -2.51
N LEU A 91 -6.11 3.26 -3.18
CA LEU A 91 -6.08 2.12 -4.09
C LEU A 91 -6.45 0.82 -3.39
N ASN A 92 -6.02 0.67 -2.13
CA ASN A 92 -6.31 -0.51 -1.29
C ASN A 92 -7.64 -0.43 -0.54
N GLY A 93 -8.49 0.58 -0.80
CA GLY A 93 -9.80 0.74 -0.17
C GLY A 93 -9.78 1.24 1.27
N ALA A 94 -8.61 1.59 1.81
CA ALA A 94 -8.43 2.13 3.17
C ALA A 94 -8.76 3.63 3.21
N LYS A 95 -10.03 3.96 2.94
CA LYS A 95 -10.53 5.31 2.69
C LYS A 95 -10.21 6.32 3.80
N ASP A 96 -10.47 5.97 5.06
CA ASP A 96 -10.26 6.89 6.19
C ASP A 96 -8.77 7.17 6.42
N MET A 97 -7.93 6.16 6.23
CA MET A 97 -6.48 6.32 6.31
C MET A 97 -5.95 7.17 5.14
N ALA A 98 -6.51 7.00 3.94
CA ALA A 98 -6.16 7.82 2.79
C ALA A 98 -6.51 9.30 3.01
N VAL A 99 -7.68 9.57 3.60
CA VAL A 99 -8.09 10.91 4.03
C VAL A 99 -7.06 11.53 4.97
N GLU A 100 -6.59 10.77 5.97
CA GLU A 100 -5.60 11.27 6.92
C GLU A 100 -4.24 11.52 6.24
N ALA A 101 -3.78 10.61 5.38
CA ALA A 101 -2.54 10.81 4.64
C ALA A 101 -2.59 12.06 3.74
N TYR A 102 -3.69 12.30 3.02
CA TYR A 102 -3.85 13.53 2.24
C TYR A 102 -3.89 14.81 3.10
N ARG A 103 -4.46 14.75 4.32
CA ARG A 103 -4.38 15.89 5.26
C ARG A 103 -2.94 16.16 5.68
N GLN A 104 -2.16 15.12 5.97
CA GLN A 104 -0.74 15.27 6.28
C GLN A 104 0.03 15.84 5.09
N ALA A 105 -0.24 15.40 3.86
CA ALA A 105 0.34 15.96 2.66
C ALA A 105 0.08 17.47 2.52
N ILE A 106 -1.18 17.89 2.71
CA ILE A 106 -1.56 19.31 2.70
C ILE A 106 -0.79 20.08 3.77
N LEU A 107 -0.76 19.58 5.01
CA LEU A 107 -0.08 20.23 6.13
C LEU A 107 1.41 20.42 5.88
N LYS A 108 2.08 19.39 5.33
CA LYS A 108 3.51 19.45 4.99
C LYS A 108 3.79 20.34 3.79
N GLY A 109 2.84 20.48 2.88
CA GLY A 109 2.96 21.30 1.68
C GLY A 109 2.72 22.79 1.92
N LEU A 110 2.18 23.22 3.07
CA LEU A 110 1.81 24.63 3.31
C LEU A 110 2.93 25.65 3.11
N ASN A 111 4.18 25.26 3.31
CA ASN A 111 5.37 26.10 3.14
C ASN A 111 6.22 25.69 1.92
N ASP A 112 5.71 24.81 1.08
CA ASP A 112 6.36 24.36 -0.14
C ASP A 112 5.60 24.95 -1.34
N ASP A 113 6.10 26.08 -1.85
CA ASP A 113 5.49 26.79 -2.98
C ASP A 113 5.51 25.97 -4.28
N THR A 114 6.27 24.88 -4.33
CA THR A 114 6.33 23.98 -5.49
C THR A 114 5.33 22.84 -5.41
N PHE A 115 4.71 22.61 -4.25
CA PHE A 115 3.78 21.52 -4.02
C PHE A 115 2.34 21.92 -4.38
N ASP A 116 1.69 21.14 -5.25
CA ASP A 116 0.31 21.39 -5.68
C ASP A 116 -0.71 20.93 -4.62
N ILE A 117 -0.88 21.75 -3.57
CA ILE A 117 -1.88 21.54 -2.51
C ILE A 117 -3.29 21.41 -3.10
N GLN A 118 -3.61 22.15 -4.17
CA GLN A 118 -4.95 22.13 -4.76
C GLN A 118 -5.28 20.76 -5.37
N ASN A 119 -4.29 20.10 -5.99
CA ASN A 119 -4.44 18.73 -6.47
C ASN A 119 -4.77 17.76 -5.33
N VAL A 120 -4.04 17.83 -4.21
CA VAL A 120 -4.29 16.98 -3.05
C VAL A 120 -5.65 17.24 -2.43
N GLN A 121 -6.07 18.50 -2.32
CA GLN A 121 -7.42 18.86 -1.85
C GLN A 121 -8.51 18.25 -2.72
N LYS A 122 -8.33 18.22 -4.05
CA LYS A 122 -9.28 17.55 -4.97
C LYS A 122 -9.31 16.04 -4.74
N LYS A 123 -8.16 15.39 -4.51
CA LYS A 123 -8.09 13.96 -4.18
C LYS A 123 -8.83 13.67 -2.87
N LEU A 124 -8.59 14.46 -1.83
CA LEU A 124 -9.28 14.37 -0.54
C LEU A 124 -10.81 14.53 -0.68
N LEU A 125 -11.26 15.56 -1.40
CA LEU A 125 -12.68 15.85 -1.60
C LEU A 125 -13.42 14.73 -2.35
N LYS A 126 -12.75 14.05 -3.28
CA LYS A 126 -13.32 12.87 -3.97
C LYS A 126 -13.55 11.69 -3.02
N LEU A 127 -12.85 11.63 -1.89
CA LEU A 127 -13.07 10.61 -0.87
C LEU A 127 -14.13 11.06 0.13
N THR A 128 -14.21 12.32 0.52
CA THR A 128 -15.16 12.73 1.58
C THR A 128 -16.59 13.01 1.09
N ARG A 129 -16.81 12.99 -0.23
CA ARG A 129 -18.14 12.98 -0.85
C ARG A 129 -18.74 11.57 -0.86
#